data_AF-A0A6N9L7N1-F1
#
_entry.id   AF-A0A6N9L7N1-F1
#
_cell.length_a   1.000
_cell.length_b   1.000
_cell.length_c   1.000
_cell.angle_alpha   90.00
_cell.angle_beta   90.00
_cell.angle_gamma   90.00
#
_symmetry.space_group_name_H-M   'P 1'
#
loop_
_entity.id
_entity.type
_entity.pdbx_description
1 polymer ?
#
loop_
_entity_poly.entity_id
_entity_poly.type
_entity_poly.pdbx_seq_one_letter_code
_entity_poly.pdbx_strand_id
1 'polypeptide(L)'
;MDKVTTDIRGEYARNNIKLINHHCEGCPFRSRCTKSRIGRSINYCKELDEFHKEVRKNVTSEEGKKLMFKRDNEAEGTFGDLKENMGYDRLYRRGHDNVQMEIYLVSMGHNTRN
;
A
#
# COMPACT_ATOMS: atom_id res chain seq x y z
N MET A 1 7.09 -30.59 -1.45
CA MET A 1 7.82 -29.92 -0.36
C MET A 1 7.58 -28.43 -0.49
N ASP A 2 6.94 -27.86 0.51
CA ASP A 2 6.71 -26.42 0.58
C ASP A 2 8.07 -25.74 0.71
N LYS A 3 8.38 -24.81 -0.21
CA LYS A 3 9.65 -24.10 -0.19
C LYS A 3 9.46 -22.82 0.61
N VAL A 4 10.20 -22.67 1.70
CA VAL A 4 10.31 -21.42 2.44
C VAL A 4 11.41 -20.58 1.81
N THR A 5 11.12 -19.31 1.53
CA THR A 5 12.09 -18.33 1.05
C THR A 5 12.00 -17.08 1.91
N THR A 6 13.10 -16.69 2.53
CA THR A 6 13.19 -15.45 3.30
C THR A 6 13.54 -14.30 2.37
N ASP A 7 12.69 -13.27 2.33
CA ASP A 7 12.93 -12.03 1.60
C ASP A 7 13.44 -10.96 2.56
N ILE A 8 14.63 -10.42 2.28
CA ILE A 8 15.31 -9.41 3.10
C ILE A 8 15.41 -8.04 2.39
N ARG A 9 14.72 -7.87 1.25
CA ARG A 9 14.78 -6.62 0.46
C ARG A 9 14.01 -5.45 1.08
N GLY A 10 13.08 -5.75 1.98
CA GLY A 10 12.30 -4.75 2.70
C GLY A 10 12.90 -4.42 4.07
N GLU A 11 12.34 -3.41 4.72
CA GLU A 11 12.68 -3.03 6.09
C GLU A 11 12.51 -4.20 7.09
N TYR A 12 11.50 -5.03 6.86
CA TYR A 12 11.23 -6.24 7.63
C TYR A 12 11.46 -7.49 6.78
N ALA A 13 12.24 -8.42 7.32
CA ALA A 13 12.43 -9.74 6.76
C ALA A 13 11.09 -10.50 6.73
N ARG A 14 10.78 -11.16 5.62
CA ARG A 14 9.50 -11.85 5.41
C ARG A 14 9.72 -13.30 4.97
N ASN A 15 9.05 -14.24 5.63
CA ASN A 15 9.11 -15.65 5.26
C ASN A 15 7.97 -16.00 4.31
N ASN A 16 8.30 -16.26 3.05
CA ASN A 16 7.34 -16.67 2.05
C ASN A 16 7.33 -18.20 1.94
N ILE A 17 6.17 -18.79 2.21
CA ILE A 17 5.91 -20.22 2.06
C ILE A 17 5.23 -20.43 0.71
N LYS A 18 5.85 -21.19 -0.18
CA LYS A 18 5.21 -21.60 -1.44
C LYS A 18 4.42 -22.89 -1.22
N LEU A 19 3.10 -22.78 -1.23
CA LEU A 19 2.17 -23.90 -1.12
C LEU A 19 1.78 -24.38 -2.53
N ILE A 20 1.78 -25.69 -2.75
CA ILE A 20 1.47 -26.29 -4.06
C ILE A 20 0.33 -27.30 -3.90
N ASN A 21 -0.70 -27.17 -4.74
CA ASN A 21 -1.76 -28.17 -4.81
C ASN A 21 -1.26 -29.40 -5.59
N HIS A 22 -1.20 -30.54 -4.91
CA HIS A 22 -0.76 -31.82 -5.47
C HIS A 22 -1.89 -32.66 -6.08
N HIS A 23 -3.16 -32.33 -5.84
CA HIS A 23 -4.33 -33.07 -6.33
C HIS A 23 -4.81 -32.54 -7.70
N CYS A 24 -3.89 -32.40 -8.64
CA CYS A 24 -4.20 -31.87 -9.98
C CYS A 24 -4.28 -32.95 -11.07
N GLU A 25 -4.07 -34.22 -10.73
CA GLU A 25 -4.21 -35.34 -11.64
C GLU A 25 -5.69 -35.65 -11.88
N GLY A 26 -6.11 -35.84 -13.14
CA GLY A 26 -7.51 -36.08 -13.50
C GLY A 26 -8.48 -34.90 -13.28
N CYS A 27 -8.00 -33.73 -12.84
CA CYS A 27 -8.87 -32.59 -12.56
C CYS A 27 -9.50 -32.02 -13.86
N PRO A 28 -10.83 -32.02 -14.01
CA PRO A 28 -11.51 -31.56 -15.24
C PRO A 28 -11.32 -30.06 -15.48
N PHE A 29 -11.01 -29.30 -14.43
CA PHE A 29 -10.78 -27.86 -14.50
C PHE A 29 -9.31 -27.47 -14.65
N ARG A 30 -8.38 -28.44 -14.77
CA ARG A 30 -6.95 -28.16 -14.80
C ARG A 30 -6.58 -27.16 -15.89
N SER A 31 -7.13 -27.33 -17.10
CA SER A 31 -6.89 -26.46 -18.25
C SER A 31 -7.25 -25.00 -17.99
N ARG A 32 -8.23 -24.72 -17.12
CA ARG A 32 -8.65 -23.37 -16.72
C ARG A 32 -7.97 -22.88 -15.43
N CYS A 33 -7.42 -23.78 -14.63
CA CYS A 33 -6.93 -23.49 -13.29
C CYS A 33 -5.43 -23.15 -13.23
N THR A 34 -4.58 -23.89 -13.96
CA THR A 34 -3.11 -23.69 -13.95
C THR A 34 -2.44 -24.29 -15.18
N LYS A 35 -1.41 -23.60 -15.71
CA LYS A 35 -0.53 -24.10 -16.78
C LYS A 35 0.68 -24.88 -16.25
N SER A 36 0.90 -24.89 -14.94
CA SER A 36 2.05 -25.56 -14.32
C SER A 36 1.92 -27.09 -14.39
N ARG A 37 3.05 -27.77 -14.59
CA ARG A 37 3.14 -29.24 -14.55
C ARG A 37 2.91 -29.80 -13.15
N ILE A 38 3.36 -29.09 -12.11
CA ILE A 38 3.36 -29.57 -10.72
C ILE A 38 2.02 -29.31 -10.03
N GLY A 39 1.24 -28.34 -10.50
CA GLY A 39 -0.04 -27.93 -9.90
C GLY A 39 -0.14 -26.43 -9.70
N ARG A 40 -1.27 -25.96 -9.15
CA ARG A 40 -1.46 -24.54 -8.80
C ARG A 40 -0.67 -24.23 -7.54
N SER A 41 0.06 -23.13 -7.53
CA SER A 41 0.81 -22.69 -6.35
C SER A 41 0.38 -21.31 -5.88
N ILE A 42 0.43 -21.08 -4.58
CA ILE A 42 0.27 -19.76 -3.96
C ILE A 42 1.49 -19.48 -3.08
N ASN A 43 1.84 -18.20 -2.95
CA ASN A 43 2.82 -17.76 -1.97
C ASN A 43 2.05 -17.22 -0.77
N TYR A 44 2.44 -17.66 0.41
CA TYR A 44 1.81 -17.31 1.67
C TYR A 44 2.86 -16.72 2.62
N CYS A 45 2.54 -15.59 3.24
CA CYS A 45 3.40 -14.93 4.22
C CYS A 45 2.61 -14.75 5.51
N LYS A 46 2.98 -15.50 6.56
CA LYS A 46 2.25 -15.52 7.82
C LYS A 46 2.37 -14.18 8.56
N GLU A 47 3.56 -13.60 8.52
CA GLU A 47 3.85 -12.30 9.16
C GLU A 47 3.00 -11.19 8.54
N LEU A 48 2.79 -11.22 7.23
CA LEU A 48 1.95 -10.25 6.53
C LEU A 48 0.49 -10.32 6.97
N ASP A 49 -0.05 -11.52 7.20
CA ASP A 49 -1.41 -11.68 7.72
C ASP A 49 -1.56 -11.10 9.12
N GLU A 50 -0.57 -11.28 9.99
CA GLU A 50 -0.60 -10.70 11.34
C GLU A 50 -0.56 -9.17 11.28
N PHE A 51 0.29 -8.57 10.43
CA PHE A 51 0.27 -7.12 10.22
C PHE A 51 -1.07 -6.63 9.68
N HIS A 52 -1.69 -7.35 8.74
CA HIS A 52 -3.02 -6.98 8.25
C HIS A 52 -4.09 -7.05 9.35
N LYS A 53 -4.03 -8.02 10.26
CA LYS A 53 -4.95 -8.11 11.40
C LYS A 53 -4.76 -6.93 12.36
N GLU A 54 -3.52 -6.59 12.68
CA GLU A 54 -3.20 -5.46 13.55
C GLU A 54 -3.68 -4.14 12.94
N VAL A 55 -3.35 -3.89 11.67
CA VAL A 55 -3.82 -2.70 10.95
C VAL A 55 -5.34 -2.62 10.96
N ARG A 56 -6.04 -3.73 10.64
CA ARG A 56 -7.51 -3.76 10.68
C ARG A 56 -8.04 -3.42 12.07
N LYS A 57 -7.47 -4.00 13.13
CA LYS A 57 -7.88 -3.71 14.51
C LYS A 57 -7.69 -2.22 14.83
N ASN A 58 -6.57 -1.64 14.44
CA ASN A 58 -6.26 -0.23 14.69
C ASN A 58 -7.22 0.69 13.94
N VAL A 59 -7.42 0.49 12.63
CA VAL A 59 -8.28 1.39 11.81
C VAL A 59 -9.77 1.23 12.10
N THR A 60 -10.21 0.07 12.58
CA THR A 60 -11.63 -0.17 12.93
C THR A 60 -11.97 0.20 14.37
N SER A 61 -10.97 0.46 15.22
CA SER A 61 -11.19 0.97 16.57
C SER A 61 -11.83 2.36 16.54
N GLU A 62 -12.56 2.73 17.60
CA GLU A 62 -13.18 4.05 17.71
C GLU A 62 -12.15 5.20 17.66
N GLU A 63 -10.99 4.99 18.27
CA GLU A 63 -9.87 5.93 18.19
C GLU A 63 -9.31 6.01 16.76
N GLY A 64 -9.09 4.87 16.11
CA GLY A 64 -8.61 4.81 14.73
C GLY A 64 -9.54 5.54 13.75
N LYS A 65 -10.85 5.34 13.88
CA LYS A 65 -11.85 6.08 13.08
C LYS A 65 -11.77 7.59 13.30
N LYS A 66 -11.62 8.04 14.55
CA LYS A 66 -11.46 9.47 14.88
C LYS A 66 -10.19 10.05 14.27
N LEU A 67 -9.07 9.34 14.35
CA LEU A 67 -7.80 9.75 13.76
C LEU A 67 -7.88 9.80 12.23
N MET A 68 -8.53 8.82 11.60
CA MET A 68 -8.75 8.83 10.14
C MET A 68 -9.59 10.02 9.71
N PHE A 69 -10.72 10.27 10.40
CA PHE A 69 -11.57 11.42 10.13
C PHE A 69 -10.82 12.75 10.30
N LYS A 70 -10.01 12.88 11.37
CA LYS A 70 -9.18 14.07 11.59
C LYS A 70 -8.18 14.27 10.45
N ARG A 71 -7.48 13.21 10.04
CA ARG A 71 -6.52 13.24 8.92
C ARG A 71 -7.19 13.65 7.60
N ASP A 72 -8.38 13.13 7.34
CA ASP A 72 -9.11 13.45 6.11
C ASP A 72 -9.51 14.92 6.08
N ASN A 73 -10.02 15.47 7.19
CA ASN A 73 -10.34 16.90 7.30
C ASN A 73 -9.09 17.80 7.19
N GLU A 74 -7.98 17.45 7.84
CA GLU A 74 -6.74 18.24 7.79
C GLU A 74 -6.15 18.25 6.37
N ALA A 75 -6.17 17.10 5.70
CA ALA A 75 -5.71 16.98 4.32
C ALA A 75 -6.60 17.80 3.38
N GLU A 76 -7.93 17.66 3.47
CA GLU A 76 -8.87 18.40 2.63
C GLU A 76 -8.73 19.92 2.83
N GLY A 77 -8.66 20.38 4.09
CA GLY A 77 -8.46 21.80 4.41
C GLY A 77 -7.19 22.35 3.78
N THR A 78 -6.07 21.65 3.94
CA THR A 78 -4.77 22.06 3.36
C THR A 78 -4.85 22.12 1.82
N PHE A 79 -5.47 21.13 1.17
CA PHE A 79 -5.61 21.16 -0.29
C PHE A 79 -6.57 22.24 -0.77
N GLY A 80 -7.63 22.52 -0.03
CA GLY A 80 -8.56 23.62 -0.29
C GLY A 80 -7.87 24.97 -0.18
N ASP A 81 -7.07 25.18 0.87
CA ASP A 81 -6.28 26.40 1.05
C ASP A 81 -5.27 26.60 -0.08
N LEU A 82 -4.51 25.55 -0.44
CA LEU A 82 -3.57 25.62 -1.55
C LEU A 82 -4.26 25.99 -2.87
N LYS A 83 -5.38 25.33 -3.20
CA LYS A 83 -6.06 25.53 -4.49
C LYS A 83 -6.85 26.83 -4.53
N GLU A 84 -7.85 26.96 -3.67
CA GLU A 84 -8.81 28.08 -3.72
C GLU A 84 -8.22 29.36 -3.12
N ASN A 85 -7.57 29.28 -1.95
CA ASN A 85 -7.06 30.47 -1.26
C ASN A 85 -5.72 30.97 -1.81
N MET A 86 -4.86 30.07 -2.31
CA MET A 86 -3.56 30.43 -2.88
C MET A 86 -3.52 30.39 -4.42
N GLY A 87 -4.58 29.91 -5.08
CA GLY A 87 -4.64 29.81 -6.54
C GLY A 87 -3.69 28.76 -7.13
N TYR A 88 -3.22 27.81 -6.32
CA TYR A 88 -2.25 26.78 -6.73
C TYR A 88 -2.97 25.56 -7.36
N ASP A 89 -3.64 25.80 -8.48
CA ASP A 89 -4.44 24.78 -9.17
C ASP A 89 -3.63 23.91 -10.13
N ARG A 90 -2.43 24.35 -10.50
CA ARG A 90 -1.58 23.68 -11.49
C ARG A 90 -0.11 23.75 -11.10
N LEU A 91 0.61 22.68 -11.39
CA LEU A 91 2.06 22.64 -11.33
C LEU A 91 2.65 23.49 -12.46
N TYR A 92 3.56 24.38 -12.12
CA TYR A 92 4.24 25.25 -13.09
C TYR A 92 5.53 24.61 -13.63
N ARG A 93 6.13 23.68 -12.90
CA ARG A 93 7.35 22.95 -13.29
C ARG A 93 7.01 21.63 -13.98
N ARG A 94 8.02 21.09 -14.69
CA ARG A 94 7.96 19.78 -15.37
C ARG A 94 9.17 18.93 -15.00
N GLY A 95 8.98 17.61 -15.04
CA GLY A 95 9.98 16.64 -14.57
C GLY A 95 9.85 16.39 -13.08
N HIS A 96 10.08 15.13 -12.66
CA HIS A 96 9.85 14.66 -11.29
C HIS A 96 10.51 15.57 -10.24
N ASP A 97 11.81 15.82 -10.39
CA ASP A 97 12.60 16.53 -9.38
C ASP A 97 12.18 18.00 -9.23
N ASN A 98 11.84 18.66 -10.33
CA ASN A 98 11.39 20.06 -10.30
C ASN A 98 9.99 20.19 -9.72
N VAL A 99 9.09 19.25 -10.03
CA VAL A 99 7.74 19.20 -9.45
C VAL A 99 7.82 18.92 -7.95
N GLN A 100 8.70 18.01 -7.53
CA GLN A 100 8.92 17.72 -6.13
C GLN A 100 9.40 18.96 -5.36
N MET A 101 10.37 19.68 -5.91
CA MET A 101 10.86 20.94 -5.32
C MET A 101 9.75 22.00 -5.23
N GLU A 102 8.94 22.16 -6.28
CA GLU A 102 7.82 23.11 -6.29
C GLU A 102 6.81 22.81 -5.17
N ILE A 103 6.38 21.55 -5.06
CA ILE A 103 5.45 21.11 -4.01
C ILE A 103 6.06 21.38 -2.63
N TYR A 104 7.35 21.10 -2.41
CA TYR A 104 8.00 21.38 -1.13
C TYR A 104 8.01 22.86 -0.77
N LEU A 105 8.32 23.74 -1.72
CA LEU A 105 8.30 25.19 -1.47
C LEU A 105 6.89 25.68 -1.13
N VAL A 106 5.88 25.21 -1.86
CA VAL A 106 4.48 25.58 -1.62
C VAL A 106 4.00 25.07 -0.26
N SER A 107 4.31 23.82 0.10
CA SER A 107 3.98 23.26 1.41
C SER A 107 4.69 23.98 2.56
N MET A 108 5.97 24.33 2.41
CA MET A 108 6.70 25.13 3.40
C MET A 108 6.08 26.51 3.57
N GLY A 109 5.76 27.17 2.45
CA GLY A 109 5.08 28.46 2.45
C GLY A 109 3.74 28.40 3.20
N HIS A 110 2.92 27.38 2.93
CA HIS A 110 1.67 27.14 3.64
C HIS A 110 1.89 26.94 5.15
N ASN A 111 2.87 26.13 5.55
CA ASN A 111 3.10 25.80 6.96
C ASN A 111 3.69 26.97 7.79
N THR A 112 4.43 27.89 7.16
CA THR A 112 5.01 29.07 7.84
C THR A 112 4.11 30.30 7.85
N ARG A 113 2.98 30.23 7.14
CA ARG A 113 1.98 31.29 7.09
C ARG A 113 1.13 31.22 8.35
N ASN A 114 1.60 31.89 9.40
CA ASN A 114 0.83 32.15 10.64
C ASN A 114 -0.57 32.72 10.34
#